data_AF-A0A150S5P8-F1
#
_entry.id   AF-A0A150S5P8-F1
#
_cell.length_a   1.000
_cell.length_b   1.000
_cell.length_c   1.000
_cell.angle_alpha   90.00
_cell.angle_beta   90.00
_cell.angle_gamma   90.00
#
_symmetry.space_group_name_H-M   'P 1'
#
loop_
_entity.id
_entity.type
_entity.pdbx_description
1 polymer ?
#
loop_
_entity_poly.entity_id
_entity_poly.type
_entity_poly.pdbx_seq_one_letter_code
_entity_poly.pdbx_strand_id
1 'polypeptide(L)'
;MVPDFEAMEAGILRFVGRKHDPAVGVNGGWVPSEEPVTVPLRAEYVQEVQAGSLAPADEETARLCGVSFKASTEAKKPRSKPE
;
A
#
# COMPACT_ATOMS: atom_id res chain seq x y z
N MET A 1 -1.74 5.46 -5.46
CA MET A 1 -2.49 4.23 -5.11
C MET A 1 -2.47 3.33 -6.32
N VAL A 2 -2.20 2.03 -6.15
CA VAL A 2 -2.14 1.10 -7.29
C VAL A 2 -3.44 0.31 -7.32
N PRO A 3 -4.22 0.37 -8.41
CA PRO A 3 -5.39 -0.48 -8.56
C PRO A 3 -5.00 -1.96 -8.57
N ASP A 4 -5.76 -2.79 -7.87
CA ASP A 4 -5.64 -4.24 -7.97
C ASP A 4 -6.39 -4.70 -9.23
N PHE A 5 -5.68 -4.79 -10.35
CA PHE A 5 -6.31 -5.12 -11.63
C PHE A 5 -6.95 -6.51 -11.65
N GLU A 6 -6.45 -7.49 -10.88
CA GLU A 6 -7.10 -8.82 -10.82
C GLU A 6 -8.44 -8.73 -10.09
N ALA A 7 -8.48 -7.98 -8.98
CA ALA A 7 -9.74 -7.71 -8.29
C ALA A 7 -10.71 -6.92 -9.19
N MET A 8 -10.22 -5.92 -9.93
CA MET A 8 -11.07 -5.14 -10.83
C MET A 8 -11.60 -5.96 -12.00
N GLU A 9 -10.83 -6.88 -12.56
CA GLU A 9 -11.31 -7.84 -13.57
C GLU A 9 -12.41 -8.75 -13.01
N ALA A 10 -12.35 -9.07 -11.72
CA ALA A 10 -13.42 -9.75 -10.98
C ALA A 10 -14.60 -8.83 -10.56
N GLY A 11 -14.60 -7.56 -10.97
CA GLY A 11 -15.63 -6.57 -10.62
C GLY A 11 -15.51 -6.00 -9.21
N ILE A 12 -14.39 -6.23 -8.53
CA ILE A 12 -14.12 -5.77 -7.16
C ILE A 12 -13.17 -4.56 -7.20
N LEU A 13 -13.64 -3.41 -6.75
CA LEU A 13 -12.81 -2.21 -6.63
C LEU A 13 -11.89 -2.32 -5.41
N ARG A 14 -10.63 -2.68 -5.64
CA ARG A 14 -9.59 -2.79 -4.61
C ARG A 14 -8.31 -2.07 -5.04
N PHE A 15 -7.58 -1.53 -4.06
CA PHE A 15 -6.27 -0.91 -4.26
C PHE A 15 -5.23 -1.59 -3.38
N VAL A 16 -4.02 -1.73 -3.90
CA VAL A 16 -2.89 -2.40 -3.23
C VAL A 16 -2.30 -1.49 -2.16
N GLY A 17 -2.01 -2.06 -0.99
CA GLY A 17 -1.36 -1.36 0.13
C GLY A 17 -2.19 -0.23 0.76
N ARG A 18 -3.45 -0.04 0.33
CA ARG A 18 -4.38 0.91 0.95
C ARG A 18 -5.74 0.28 1.17
N LYS A 19 -6.29 0.47 2.37
CA LYS A 19 -7.62 0.02 2.73
C LYS A 19 -8.57 1.20 2.73
N HIS A 20 -9.79 1.00 2.22
CA HIS A 20 -10.83 1.99 2.38
C HIS A 20 -11.29 2.02 3.84
N ASP A 21 -11.20 3.18 4.45
CA ASP A 21 -11.71 3.47 5.78
C ASP A 21 -12.84 4.51 5.67
N PRO A 22 -14.12 4.09 5.86
CA PRO A 22 -15.26 4.99 5.81
C PRO A 22 -15.27 6.03 6.93
N ALA A 23 -14.47 5.85 7.99
CA ALA A 23 -14.35 6.83 9.08
C ALA A 23 -13.44 8.02 8.71
N VAL A 24 -12.69 7.94 7.61
CA VAL A 24 -11.74 8.98 7.19
C VAL A 24 -12.43 9.99 6.27
N GLY A 25 -13.05 11.02 6.84
CA GLY A 25 -13.68 12.11 6.10
C GLY A 25 -15.11 11.79 5.63
N VAL A 26 -15.76 12.76 4.96
CA VAL A 26 -17.20 12.69 4.63
C VAL A 26 -17.55 11.56 3.66
N ASN A 27 -16.62 11.16 2.79
CA ASN A 27 -16.82 10.09 1.80
C ASN A 27 -15.93 8.85 2.05
N GLY A 28 -15.32 8.75 3.23
CA GLY A 28 -14.25 7.77 3.49
C GLY A 28 -12.92 8.13 2.83
N GLY A 29 -11.86 7.41 3.21
CA GLY A 29 -10.50 7.66 2.76
C GLY A 29 -9.70 6.37 2.59
N TRP A 30 -8.58 6.46 1.87
CA TRP A 30 -7.72 5.31 1.58
C TRP A 30 -6.46 5.36 2.46
N VAL A 31 -6.51 4.66 3.58
CA VAL A 31 -5.42 4.61 4.58
C VAL A 31 -4.40 3.53 4.20
N PRO A 32 -3.09 3.73 4.45
CA PRO A 32 -2.09 2.67 4.27
C PRO A 32 -2.46 1.42 5.06
N SER A 33 -2.28 0.25 4.43
CA SER A 33 -2.39 -1.05 5.09
C SER A 33 -1.00 -1.60 5.38
N GLU A 34 -0.82 -2.16 6.57
CA GLU A 34 0.41 -2.88 6.94
C GLU A 34 0.35 -4.37 6.56
N GLU A 35 -0.82 -4.85 6.10
CA GLU A 35 -0.96 -6.22 5.63
C GLU A 35 -0.19 -6.40 4.32
N PRO A 36 0.76 -7.35 4.24
CA PRO A 36 1.45 -7.65 3.00
C PRO A 36 0.44 -8.19 1.99
N VAL A 37 0.52 -7.69 0.76
CA VAL A 37 -0.34 -8.12 -0.35
C VAL A 37 0.56 -8.63 -1.46
N THR A 38 0.34 -9.87 -1.88
CA THR A 38 0.99 -10.42 -3.07
C THR A 38 0.26 -9.90 -4.31
N VAL A 39 1.00 -9.28 -5.22
CA VAL A 39 0.48 -8.82 -6.51
C VAL A 39 1.48 -9.09 -7.62
N PRO A 40 1.03 -9.23 -8.87
CA PRO A 40 1.94 -9.30 -10.01
C PRO A 40 2.86 -8.08 -10.09
N LEU A 41 4.13 -8.31 -10.42
CA LEU A 41 5.10 -7.23 -10.63
C LEU A 41 4.72 -6.43 -11.88
N ARG A 42 4.11 -5.25 -11.68
CA ARG A 42 3.66 -4.33 -12.72
C ARG A 42 4.39 -2.99 -12.64
N ALA A 43 4.46 -2.25 -13.74
CA ALA A 43 5.19 -0.97 -13.78
C ALA A 43 4.62 0.05 -12.78
N GLU A 44 3.31 0.13 -12.63
CA GLU A 44 2.62 1.02 -11.70
C GLU A 44 2.92 0.67 -10.24
N TYR A 45 3.04 -0.62 -9.93
CA TYR A 45 3.46 -1.07 -8.60
C TYR A 45 4.88 -0.62 -8.28
N VAL A 46 5.82 -0.85 -9.23
CA VAL A 46 7.21 -0.43 -9.07
C VAL A 46 7.32 1.08 -8.88
N GLN A 47 6.62 1.88 -9.69
CA GLN A 47 6.62 3.34 -9.59
C GLN A 47 6.12 3.82 -8.22
N GLU A 48 5.05 3.22 -7.69
CA GLU A 48 4.49 3.63 -6.40
C GLU A 48 5.34 3.19 -5.20
N VAL A 49 6.05 2.06 -5.32
CA VAL A 49 7.08 1.65 -4.35
C VAL A 49 8.26 2.64 -4.38
N GLN A 50 8.73 3.01 -5.56
CA GLN A 50 9.80 4.01 -5.73
C GLN A 50 9.41 5.40 -5.23
N ALA A 51 8.15 5.80 -5.41
CA ALA A 51 7.61 7.06 -4.90
C ALA A 51 7.42 7.07 -3.37
N GLY A 52 7.57 5.93 -2.70
CA GLY A 52 7.34 5.79 -1.25
C GLY A 52 5.86 5.75 -0.86
N SER A 53 4.95 5.63 -1.83
CA SER A 53 3.52 5.44 -1.58
C SER A 53 3.19 4.02 -1.14
N LEU A 54 4.03 3.04 -1.50
CA LEU A 54 3.96 1.64 -1.11
C LEU A 54 5.28 1.19 -0.51
N ALA A 55 5.22 0.20 0.40
CA ALA A 55 6.40 -0.47 0.92
C ALA A 55 6.60 -1.82 0.21
N PRO A 56 7.85 -2.22 -0.08
CA PRO A 56 8.13 -3.58 -0.55
C PRO A 56 7.83 -4.58 0.56
N ALA A 57 7.25 -5.73 0.19
CA ALA A 57 6.89 -6.77 1.16
C ALA A 57 8.12 -7.54 1.70
N ASP A 58 9.16 -7.69 0.88
CA ASP A 58 10.40 -8.42 1.19
C ASP A 58 11.62 -7.81 0.48
N GLU A 59 12.82 -8.32 0.81
CA GLU A 59 14.09 -7.89 0.23
C GLU A 59 14.17 -8.12 -1.27
N GLU A 60 13.54 -9.19 -1.78
CA GLU A 60 13.54 -9.51 -3.20
C GLU A 60 12.76 -8.46 -3.99
N THR A 61 11.57 -8.10 -3.51
CA THR A 61 10.71 -7.05 -4.06
C THR A 61 11.41 -5.70 -4.02
N ALA A 62 12.08 -5.37 -2.91
CA ALA A 62 12.84 -4.13 -2.80
C ALA A 62 13.97 -4.05 -3.84
N ARG A 63 14.71 -5.16 -4.03
CA ARG A 63 15.75 -5.28 -5.06
C ARG A 63 15.17 -5.12 -6.46
N LEU A 64 14.04 -5.75 -6.77
CA LEU A 64 13.36 -5.62 -8.07
C LEU A 64 12.87 -4.20 -8.33
N CYS A 65 12.41 -3.50 -7.28
CA CYS A 65 11.99 -2.10 -7.37
C CYS A 65 13.15 -1.10 -7.30
N GLY A 66 14.38 -1.54 -7.05
CA GLY A 66 15.55 -0.66 -6.93
C GLY A 66 15.51 0.25 -5.69
N VAL A 67 14.82 -0.15 -4.63
CA VAL A 67 14.71 0.59 -3.37
C VAL A 67 15.41 -0.16 -2.24
N SER A 68 15.87 0.55 -1.21
CA SER A 68 16.38 -0.09 0.00
C SER A 68 15.24 -0.80 0.73
N PHE A 69 15.42 -2.09 1.04
CA PHE A 69 14.52 -2.78 1.95
C PHE A 69 14.72 -2.21 3.36
N LYS A 70 13.76 -1.42 3.82
CA LYS A 70 13.63 -1.14 5.24
C LYS A 70 12.60 -2.13 5.73
N ALA A 71 13.03 -3.15 6.47
CA ALA A 71 12.11 -3.92 7.29
C ALA A 71 11.40 -2.91 8.19
N SER A 72 10.16 -2.55 7.86
CA SER A 72 9.40 -1.55 8.59
C SER A 72 9.09 -2.12 9.98
N THR A 73 10.01 -1.93 10.92
CA THR A 73 9.77 -2.16 12.36
C THR A 73 9.22 -0.91 13.04
N GLU A 74 8.84 0.13 12.29
CA GLU A 74 8.14 1.29 12.84
C GLU A 74 6.75 1.38 12.23
N ALA A 75 5.84 0.59 12.79
CA ALA A 75 4.44 0.97 12.90
C ALA A 75 4.41 2.36 13.56
N LYS A 76 4.29 3.43 12.75
CA LYS A 76 4.02 4.76 13.27
C LYS A 76 2.63 4.70 13.90
N LYS A 77 2.62 4.51 15.22
CA LYS A 77 1.48 4.67 16.13
C LYS A 77 0.60 5.82 15.60
N PRO A 78 -0.70 5.60 15.32
CA PRO A 78 -1.56 6.71 14.93
C PRO A 78 -1.48 7.75 16.04
N ARG A 79 -1.20 9.01 15.68
CA ARG A 79 -1.24 10.13 16.63
C ARG A 79 -2.66 10.17 17.21
N SER A 80 -2.80 9.68 18.43
CA SER A 80 -3.96 9.95 19.27
C SER A 80 -4.05 11.47 19.43
N LYS A 81 -5.14 12.02 18.91
CA LYS A 81 -5.51 13.43 19.07
C LYS A 81 -5.74 13.68 20.57
N PRO A 82 -5.08 14.67 21.20
CA PRO A 82 -5.45 15.06 22.56
C PRO A 82 -6.79 15.82 22.52
N GLU A 83 -7.65 15.47 23.49
CA GLU A 83 -8.90 16.18 23.85
C GLU A 83 -8.66 17.65 24.23
#